data_AF-A0A9R0I3R4-F1
#
_entry.id   AF-A0A9R0I3R4-F1
#
_cell.length_a   1.000
_cell.length_b   1.000
_cell.length_c   1.000
_cell.angle_alpha   90.00
_cell.angle_beta   90.00
_cell.angle_gamma   90.00
#
_symmetry.space_group_name_H-M   'P 1'
#
loop_
_entity.id
_entity.type
_entity.pdbx_description
1 polymer ?
#
loop_
_entity_poly.entity_id
_entity_poly.type
_entity_poly.pdbx_seq_one_letter_code
_entity_poly.pdbx_strand_id
1 'polypeptide(L)'
;MKVFTAAKWIWWCTVIITVVVMLSLTLIKKEQVGRQLGQQVGAFTTVTFELDDGLSGYSEFLTRLRDALEAPTKACGLQTTVGSPSKGEEYIHVDIKFSNTQWVTIGIDVMDMYVWGYKDNVKYKGKSRATFFKNTPKVAKDNLFPDTTPRTTTFLSTYGSLERYAKVGRVDLELTLKNLKACIISVYGKPEKELDNAVEAKFVLIAVQMVAEATRFRFMEKGIVNFDSSKAFKYKMVAFQNDWDPASQAIHKASPTCTTISPTLVISTIDYRQEVKEVDEIKDDMGLLKFKRSNTIQSISNDDGVVDNDQNLHFSEL
;
A
#
# COMPACT_ATOMS: atom_id res chain seq x y z
N MET A 1 -54.37 1.63 39.06
CA MET A 1 -53.72 0.85 37.98
C MET A 1 -52.93 1.81 37.07
N LYS A 2 -51.77 2.30 37.51
CA LYS A 2 -50.89 3.24 36.77
C LYS A 2 -49.42 3.17 37.26
N VAL A 3 -48.84 1.97 37.35
CA VAL A 3 -47.43 1.82 37.83
C VAL A 3 -46.57 0.96 36.88
N PHE A 4 -47.17 0.26 35.91
CA PHE A 4 -46.42 -0.69 35.06
C PHE A 4 -45.80 -0.10 33.79
N THR A 5 -46.06 1.17 33.45
CA THR A 5 -45.55 1.78 32.21
C THR A 5 -44.19 2.46 32.35
N ALA A 6 -43.83 2.94 33.55
CA ALA A 6 -42.57 3.65 33.77
C ALA A 6 -41.35 2.70 33.85
N ALA A 7 -41.52 1.50 34.41
CA ALA A 7 -40.43 0.55 34.60
C ALA A 7 -39.86 -0.01 33.27
N LYS A 8 -40.71 -0.20 32.25
CA LYS A 8 -40.26 -0.62 30.91
C LYS A 8 -39.47 0.46 30.18
N TRP A 9 -39.84 1.73 30.36
CA TRP A 9 -39.16 2.86 29.70
C TRP A 9 -37.75 3.10 30.27
N ILE A 10 -37.59 2.95 31.58
CA ILE A 10 -36.30 3.06 32.26
C ILE A 10 -35.36 1.94 31.81
N TRP A 11 -35.85 0.69 31.70
CA TRP A 11 -35.03 -0.46 31.29
C TRP A 11 -34.50 -0.35 29.85
N TRP A 12 -35.30 0.17 28.92
CA TRP A 12 -34.85 0.42 27.54
C TRP A 12 -33.80 1.53 27.45
N CYS A 13 -33.89 2.57 28.29
CA CYS A 13 -32.86 3.61 28.35
C CYS A 13 -31.53 3.08 28.87
N THR A 14 -31.54 2.18 29.87
CA THR A 14 -30.30 1.59 30.41
C THR A 14 -29.60 0.70 29.38
N VAL A 15 -30.35 -0.08 28.58
CA VAL A 15 -29.77 -0.96 27.55
C VAL A 15 -29.18 -0.15 26.39
N ILE A 16 -29.84 0.92 25.94
CA ILE A 16 -29.30 1.77 24.88
C ILE A 16 -28.05 2.51 25.37
N ILE A 17 -28.05 3.03 26.61
CA ILE A 17 -26.86 3.69 27.17
C ILE A 17 -25.71 2.70 27.32
N THR A 18 -25.93 1.46 27.79
CA THR A 18 -24.82 0.49 27.91
C THR A 18 -24.29 0.03 26.55
N VAL A 19 -25.13 -0.16 25.54
CA VAL A 19 -24.69 -0.52 24.18
C VAL A 19 -23.91 0.64 23.53
N VAL A 20 -24.40 1.88 23.64
CA VAL A 20 -23.70 3.07 23.11
C VAL A 20 -22.39 3.32 23.84
N VAL A 21 -22.34 3.14 25.17
CA VAL A 21 -21.11 3.29 25.96
C VAL A 21 -20.11 2.17 25.66
N MET A 22 -20.54 0.93 25.43
CA MET A 22 -19.66 -0.17 25.03
C MET A 22 -19.11 -0.01 23.60
N LEU A 23 -19.93 0.44 22.64
CA LEU A 23 -19.48 0.79 21.28
C LEU A 23 -18.51 1.99 21.30
N SER A 24 -18.79 2.99 22.13
CA SER A 24 -17.89 4.15 22.30
C SER A 24 -16.58 3.75 22.97
N LEU A 25 -16.60 2.89 23.98
CA LEU A 25 -15.39 2.41 24.65
C LEU A 25 -14.54 1.49 23.77
N THR A 26 -15.16 0.71 22.88
CA THR A 26 -14.43 -0.13 21.91
C THR A 26 -13.82 0.70 20.78
N LEU A 27 -14.51 1.74 20.30
CA LEU A 27 -13.93 2.72 19.36
C LEU A 27 -12.79 3.52 20.01
N ILE A 28 -13.00 4.02 21.24
CA ILE A 28 -11.99 4.76 21.99
C ILE A 28 -10.78 3.86 22.30
N LYS A 29 -10.96 2.56 22.60
CA LYS A 29 -9.82 1.64 22.77
C LYS A 29 -9.06 1.39 21.46
N LYS A 30 -9.74 1.25 20.31
CA LYS A 30 -9.06 1.13 19.01
C LYS A 30 -8.30 2.41 18.63
N GLU A 31 -8.87 3.58 18.95
CA GLU A 31 -8.26 4.88 18.67
C GLU A 31 -7.11 5.21 19.66
N GLN A 32 -7.21 4.79 20.92
CA GLN A 32 -6.16 4.99 21.93
C GLN A 32 -4.98 4.02 21.81
N VAL A 33 -5.20 2.78 21.37
CA VAL A 33 -4.09 1.85 21.03
C VAL A 33 -3.32 2.36 19.81
N GLY A 34 -3.98 3.03 18.86
CA GLY A 34 -3.32 3.72 17.74
C GLY A 34 -2.59 5.01 18.15
N ARG A 35 -3.10 5.76 19.15
CA ARG A 35 -2.50 7.05 19.57
C ARG A 35 -1.41 6.94 20.66
N GLN A 36 -1.40 5.90 21.50
CA GLN A 36 -0.41 5.79 22.58
C GLN A 36 0.98 5.26 22.16
N LEU A 37 1.18 4.90 20.89
CA LEU A 37 2.50 4.59 20.32
C LEU A 37 3.11 5.75 19.50
N GLY A 38 2.39 6.88 19.37
CA GLY A 38 2.75 8.00 18.49
C GLY A 38 3.27 9.26 19.18
N GLN A 39 3.79 9.18 20.42
CA GLN A 39 4.35 10.34 21.11
C GLN A 39 5.86 10.24 21.31
N GLN A 40 6.56 10.12 20.19
CA GLN A 40 7.90 10.68 20.02
C GLN A 40 7.89 11.51 18.73
N VAL A 41 8.65 12.61 18.73
CA VAL A 41 8.82 13.52 17.60
C VAL A 41 8.99 12.73 16.29
N GLY A 42 8.04 12.84 15.35
CA GLY A 42 8.23 12.40 13.95
C GLY A 42 8.03 10.91 13.62
N ALA A 43 7.10 10.20 14.26
CA ALA A 43 6.77 8.82 13.86
C ALA A 43 5.78 8.80 12.68
N PHE A 44 6.15 8.18 11.56
CA PHE A 44 5.23 7.96 10.44
C PHE A 44 4.02 7.13 10.85
N THR A 45 2.88 7.37 10.17
CA THR A 45 1.70 6.51 10.28
C THR A 45 2.11 5.04 10.08
N THR A 46 1.65 4.16 10.95
CA THR A 46 1.96 2.73 10.88
C THR A 46 0.68 1.91 10.78
N VAL A 47 0.59 1.06 9.75
CA VAL A 47 -0.50 0.11 9.56
C VAL A 47 0.04 -1.30 9.81
N THR A 48 -0.60 -2.04 10.70
CA THR A 48 -0.15 -3.38 11.09
C THR A 48 -1.01 -4.47 10.45
N PHE A 49 -0.32 -5.53 10.01
CA PHE A 49 -0.90 -6.82 9.65
C PHE A 49 -0.29 -7.93 10.49
N GLU A 50 -1.13 -8.69 11.19
CA GLU A 50 -0.70 -9.90 11.89
C GLU A 50 -1.02 -11.11 11.00
N LEU A 51 0.00 -11.87 10.60
CA LEU A 51 -0.19 -13.00 9.67
C LEU A 51 -1.12 -14.08 10.23
N ASP A 52 -1.23 -14.15 11.55
CA ASP A 52 -2.10 -15.11 12.24
C ASP A 52 -3.59 -14.68 12.17
N ASP A 53 -3.91 -13.45 11.76
CA ASP A 53 -5.29 -13.00 11.46
C ASP A 53 -5.84 -13.61 10.15
N GLY A 54 -4.98 -14.30 9.39
CA GLY A 54 -5.36 -15.00 8.16
C GLY A 54 -5.88 -14.07 7.05
N LEU A 55 -6.67 -14.64 6.14
CA LEU A 55 -7.15 -13.93 4.96
C LEU A 55 -8.21 -12.88 5.26
N SER A 56 -9.03 -13.07 6.29
CA SER A 56 -9.96 -12.03 6.76
C SER A 56 -9.19 -10.82 7.27
N GLY A 57 -8.16 -11.04 8.10
CA GLY A 57 -7.30 -9.97 8.59
C GLY A 57 -6.53 -9.27 7.48
N TYR A 58 -6.15 -10.00 6.43
CA TYR A 58 -5.47 -9.45 5.25
C TYR A 58 -6.35 -8.43 4.49
N SER A 59 -7.62 -8.74 4.24
CA SER A 59 -8.55 -7.80 3.60
C SER A 59 -8.80 -6.56 4.45
N GLU A 60 -8.98 -6.74 5.77
CA GLU A 60 -9.12 -5.60 6.69
C GLU A 60 -7.84 -4.76 6.74
N PHE A 61 -6.67 -5.39 6.71
CA PHE A 61 -5.37 -4.72 6.63
C PHE A 61 -5.26 -3.85 5.38
N LEU A 62 -5.56 -4.40 4.20
CA LEU A 62 -5.48 -3.63 2.95
C LEU A 62 -6.50 -2.48 2.93
N THR A 63 -7.68 -2.67 3.53
CA THR A 63 -8.66 -1.59 3.70
C THR A 63 -8.08 -0.46 4.55
N ARG A 64 -7.54 -0.77 5.74
CA ARG A 64 -6.88 0.23 6.60
C ARG A 64 -5.71 0.92 5.91
N LEU A 65 -4.95 0.20 5.08
CA LEU A 65 -3.84 0.78 4.34
C LEU A 65 -4.32 1.74 3.25
N ARG A 66 -5.40 1.41 2.51
CA ARG A 66 -6.01 2.34 1.55
C ARG A 66 -6.54 3.59 2.25
N ASP A 67 -7.22 3.43 3.38
CA ASP A 67 -7.78 4.54 4.15
C ASP A 67 -6.68 5.47 4.69
N ALA A 68 -5.55 4.90 5.11
CA ALA A 68 -4.40 5.68 5.59
C ALA A 68 -3.66 6.44 4.48
N LEU A 69 -3.85 6.05 3.21
CA LEU A 69 -3.25 6.67 2.03
C LEU A 69 -4.22 7.60 1.28
N GLU A 70 -5.49 7.60 1.67
CA GLU A 70 -6.56 8.32 0.98
C GLU A 70 -6.36 9.84 1.07
N ALA A 71 -6.22 10.48 -0.08
CA ALA A 71 -6.30 11.92 -0.19
C ALA A 71 -7.75 12.41 -0.07
N PRO A 72 -7.96 13.69 0.31
CA PRO A 72 -9.30 14.28 0.34
C PRO A 72 -10.02 14.25 -1.02
N THR A 73 -9.27 14.20 -2.13
CA THR A 73 -9.82 14.17 -3.48
C THR A 73 -10.03 12.75 -3.98
N LYS A 74 -11.13 12.54 -4.71
CA LYS A 74 -11.45 11.28 -5.40
C LYS A 74 -11.59 11.52 -6.89
N ALA A 75 -11.27 10.52 -7.70
CA ALA A 75 -11.60 10.49 -9.11
C ALA A 75 -12.61 9.37 -9.36
N CYS A 76 -13.77 9.72 -9.91
CA CYS A 76 -14.85 8.75 -10.18
C CYS A 76 -15.26 7.90 -8.97
N GLY A 77 -15.28 8.53 -7.79
CA GLY A 77 -15.62 7.86 -6.52
C GLY A 77 -14.52 6.96 -5.95
N LEU A 78 -13.40 6.78 -6.66
CA LEU A 78 -12.26 5.99 -6.21
C LEU A 78 -11.30 6.83 -5.35
N GLN A 79 -10.74 6.19 -4.32
CA GLN A 79 -9.69 6.77 -3.47
C GLN A 79 -8.45 7.09 -4.33
N THR A 80 -7.78 8.19 -4.01
CA THR A 80 -6.51 8.59 -4.67
C THR A 80 -5.42 8.75 -3.61
N THR A 81 -4.16 8.54 -3.99
CA THR A 81 -3.02 8.92 -3.13
C THR A 81 -2.92 10.44 -2.97
N VAL A 82 -2.14 10.89 -2.00
CA VAL A 82 -1.82 12.32 -1.84
C VAL A 82 -0.81 12.78 -2.89
N GLY A 83 -1.02 13.95 -3.48
CA GLY A 83 -0.10 14.51 -4.48
C GLY A 83 1.05 15.34 -3.91
N SER A 84 0.92 15.79 -2.66
CA SER A 84 1.90 16.66 -2.00
C SER A 84 1.76 16.47 -0.47
N PRO A 85 2.42 15.45 0.10
CA PRO A 85 2.35 15.19 1.54
C PRO A 85 3.02 16.31 2.33
N SER A 86 2.55 16.54 3.55
CA SER A 86 3.23 17.45 4.48
C SER A 86 4.57 16.84 4.93
N LYS A 87 5.45 17.69 5.45
CA LYS A 87 6.71 17.21 6.04
C LYS A 87 6.45 16.26 7.20
N GLY A 88 7.05 15.08 7.18
CA GLY A 88 6.82 14.01 8.15
C GLY A 88 5.67 13.06 7.79
N GLU A 89 4.99 13.29 6.67
CA GLU A 89 3.89 12.45 6.16
C GLU A 89 4.24 11.83 4.79
N GLU A 90 5.49 11.94 4.35
CA GLU A 90 5.94 11.47 3.02
C GLU A 90 5.96 9.93 2.92
N TYR A 91 5.97 9.26 4.06
CA TYR A 91 6.03 7.80 4.12
C TYR A 91 5.02 7.22 5.10
N ILE A 92 4.63 5.99 4.84
CA ILE A 92 3.86 5.14 5.73
C ILE A 92 4.66 3.88 6.04
N HIS A 93 4.57 3.42 7.29
CA HIS A 93 5.14 2.16 7.74
C HIS A 93 4.09 1.06 7.69
N VAL A 94 4.47 -0.11 7.19
CA VAL A 94 3.65 -1.32 7.24
C VAL A 94 4.38 -2.37 8.07
N ASP A 95 3.83 -2.67 9.24
CA ASP A 95 4.35 -3.74 10.09
C ASP A 95 3.69 -5.07 9.72
N ILE A 96 4.48 -6.03 9.26
CA ILE A 96 4.03 -7.40 9.03
C ILE A 96 4.55 -8.28 10.16
N LYS A 97 3.66 -8.60 11.11
CA LYS A 97 3.98 -9.44 12.26
C LYS A 97 3.78 -10.91 11.91
N PHE A 98 4.78 -11.72 12.22
CA PHE A 98 4.69 -13.18 12.07
C PHE A 98 4.72 -13.93 13.42
N SER A 99 4.86 -13.17 14.52
CA SER A 99 4.58 -13.55 15.90
C SER A 99 4.35 -12.29 16.75
N ASN A 100 3.97 -12.45 18.02
CA ASN A 100 3.73 -11.34 18.95
C ASN A 100 4.95 -10.44 19.20
N THR A 101 6.15 -10.93 18.91
CA THR A 101 7.42 -10.24 19.22
C THR A 101 8.30 -10.02 18.00
N GLN A 102 7.90 -10.50 16.82
CA GLN A 102 8.74 -10.48 15.63
C GLN A 102 7.97 -9.96 14.42
N TRP A 103 8.53 -8.93 13.79
CA TRP A 103 7.95 -8.29 12.62
C TRP A 103 9.00 -7.63 11.74
N VAL A 104 8.60 -7.37 10.50
CA VAL A 104 9.32 -6.49 9.59
C VAL A 104 8.46 -5.26 9.32
N THR A 105 9.09 -4.09 9.27
CA THR A 105 8.47 -2.84 8.86
C THR A 105 8.88 -2.54 7.42
N ILE A 106 7.92 -2.39 6.53
CA ILE A 106 8.11 -1.94 5.16
C ILE A 106 7.84 -0.44 5.10
N GLY A 107 8.71 0.31 4.43
CA GLY A 107 8.55 1.74 4.25
C GLY A 107 8.08 2.08 2.84
N ILE A 108 6.93 2.73 2.76
CA ILE A 108 6.20 3.00 1.51
C ILE A 108 6.03 4.51 1.33
N ASP A 109 6.32 5.03 0.14
CA ASP A 109 6.02 6.41 -0.24
C ASP A 109 4.51 6.61 -0.43
N VAL A 110 3.94 7.63 0.20
CA VAL A 110 2.48 7.84 0.20
C VAL A 110 1.96 8.34 -1.15
N MET A 111 2.80 8.92 -2.01
CA MET A 111 2.38 9.51 -3.28
C MET A 111 2.20 8.47 -4.37
N ASP A 112 3.09 7.48 -4.43
CA ASP A 112 3.13 6.48 -5.49
C ASP A 112 3.15 5.04 -4.99
N MET A 113 3.05 4.83 -3.67
CA MET A 113 3.11 3.51 -3.04
C MET A 113 4.43 2.74 -3.30
N TYR A 114 5.52 3.42 -3.65
CA TYR A 114 6.79 2.74 -3.87
C TYR A 114 7.39 2.29 -2.55
N VAL A 115 7.78 1.02 -2.50
CA VAL A 115 8.54 0.47 -1.39
C VAL A 115 9.99 0.91 -1.53
N TRP A 116 10.51 1.61 -0.53
CA TRP A 116 11.88 2.14 -0.56
C TRP A 116 12.87 1.40 0.33
N GLY A 117 12.35 0.55 1.21
CA GLY A 117 13.17 -0.28 2.07
C GLY A 117 12.34 -1.01 3.12
N TYR A 118 13.04 -1.75 3.96
CA TYR A 118 12.45 -2.42 5.11
C TYR A 118 13.42 -2.46 6.29
N LYS A 119 12.91 -2.65 7.50
CA LYS A 119 13.70 -2.97 8.71
C LYS A 119 13.07 -4.17 9.42
N ASP A 120 13.87 -4.93 10.15
CA ASP A 120 13.36 -5.85 11.16
C ASP A 120 13.31 -5.13 12.52
N ASN A 121 12.52 -5.65 13.46
CA ASN A 121 12.48 -5.11 14.83
C ASN A 121 13.63 -5.59 15.72
N VAL A 122 14.67 -6.22 15.15
CA VAL A 122 15.84 -6.69 15.88
C VAL A 122 16.81 -5.54 16.14
N LYS A 123 17.49 -5.57 17.30
CA LYS A 123 18.55 -4.62 17.64
C LYS A 123 19.92 -5.26 17.44
N TYR A 124 20.66 -4.76 16.47
CA TYR A 124 22.05 -5.11 16.22
C TYR A 124 22.94 -4.05 16.87
N LYS A 125 23.70 -4.43 17.91
CA LYS A 125 24.55 -3.49 18.68
C LYS A 125 23.75 -2.27 19.20
N GLY A 126 22.53 -2.51 19.67
CA GLY A 126 21.66 -1.48 20.25
C GLY A 126 20.81 -0.67 19.26
N LYS A 127 21.01 -0.82 17.94
CA LYS A 127 20.21 -0.12 16.91
C LYS A 127 19.51 -1.10 15.97
N SER A 128 18.35 -0.72 15.44
CA SER A 128 17.72 -1.49 14.36
C SER A 128 18.48 -1.26 13.05
N ARG A 129 18.38 -2.20 12.12
CA ARG A 129 18.99 -2.08 10.80
C ARG A 129 17.92 -1.78 9.75
N ALA A 130 18.09 -0.68 9.03
CA ALA A 130 17.29 -0.38 7.86
C ALA A 130 18.00 -0.88 6.61
N THR A 131 17.24 -1.54 5.74
CA THR A 131 17.69 -1.97 4.43
C THR A 131 17.03 -1.10 3.38
N PHE A 132 17.85 -0.44 2.57
CA PHE A 132 17.40 0.36 1.43
C PHE A 132 17.83 -0.29 0.12
N PHE A 133 17.04 -0.12 -0.93
CA PHE A 133 17.42 -0.56 -2.26
C PHE A 133 18.53 0.33 -2.83
N LYS A 134 19.29 -0.21 -3.80
CA LYS A 134 20.41 0.52 -4.40
C LYS A 134 20.00 1.86 -5.00
N ASN A 135 18.82 1.91 -5.62
CA ASN A 135 18.23 3.11 -6.22
C ASN A 135 17.32 3.91 -5.26
N THR A 136 17.27 3.60 -3.96
CA THR A 136 16.44 4.38 -3.04
C THR A 136 16.90 5.84 -3.00
N PRO A 137 16.00 6.83 -3.18
CA PRO A 137 16.34 8.24 -3.13
C PRO A 137 17.02 8.63 -1.81
N LYS A 138 17.94 9.60 -1.86
CA LYS A 138 18.66 10.06 -0.66
C LYS A 138 17.70 10.52 0.44
N VAL A 139 16.66 11.26 0.07
CA VAL A 139 15.62 11.74 1.00
C VAL A 139 14.94 10.59 1.74
N ALA A 140 14.66 9.47 1.07
CA ALA A 140 14.11 8.27 1.71
C ALA A 140 15.13 7.60 2.64
N LYS A 141 16.41 7.50 2.22
CA LYS A 141 17.47 6.94 3.08
C LYS A 141 17.66 7.73 4.38
N ASP A 142 17.55 9.06 4.30
CA ASP A 142 17.75 9.96 5.43
C ASP A 142 16.54 9.95 6.39
N ASN A 143 15.32 9.82 5.86
CA ASN A 143 14.11 10.09 6.65
C ASN A 143 13.25 8.86 6.95
N LEU A 144 13.22 7.83 6.10
CA LEU A 144 12.23 6.75 6.18
C LEU A 144 12.34 5.91 7.45
N PHE A 145 13.56 5.68 7.93
CA PHE A 145 13.84 4.87 9.13
C PHE A 145 14.83 5.61 10.04
N PRO A 146 14.38 6.61 10.80
CA PRO A 146 15.26 7.35 11.71
C PRO A 146 15.85 6.40 12.77
N ASP A 147 17.01 6.76 13.29
CA ASP A 147 17.72 6.03 14.36
C ASP A 147 18.08 4.58 14.04
N THR A 148 18.22 4.26 12.75
CA THR A 148 18.68 2.95 12.28
C THR A 148 20.12 2.98 11.77
N THR A 149 20.75 1.82 11.72
CA THR A 149 21.97 1.61 10.93
C THR A 149 21.56 1.27 9.49
N PRO A 150 21.81 2.14 8.50
CA PRO A 150 21.42 1.87 7.13
C PRO A 150 22.36 0.86 6.49
N ARG A 151 21.80 -0.03 5.67
CA ARG A 151 22.52 -0.79 4.65
C ARG A 151 21.83 -0.62 3.30
N THR A 152 22.57 -0.85 2.23
CA THR A 152 22.04 -0.79 0.86
C THR A 152 22.17 -2.15 0.19
N THR A 153 21.10 -2.64 -0.44
CA THR A 153 21.14 -3.89 -1.20
C THR A 153 21.96 -3.75 -2.48
N THR A 154 22.28 -4.88 -3.12
CA THR A 154 22.97 -4.87 -4.43
C THR A 154 22.01 -4.69 -5.61
N PHE A 155 20.70 -4.88 -5.38
CA PHE A 155 19.64 -4.85 -6.38
C PHE A 155 18.77 -3.59 -6.28
N LEU A 156 18.03 -3.29 -7.34
CA LEU A 156 17.10 -2.16 -7.41
C LEU A 156 15.70 -2.56 -6.95
N SER A 157 14.85 -1.58 -6.62
CA SER A 157 13.44 -1.77 -6.29
C SER A 157 12.54 -2.12 -7.49
N THR A 158 13.04 -2.00 -8.72
CA THR A 158 12.31 -2.28 -9.97
C THR A 158 12.02 -3.77 -10.13
N TYR A 159 10.87 -4.12 -10.73
CA TYR A 159 10.50 -5.51 -10.96
C TYR A 159 11.55 -6.33 -11.70
N GLY A 160 12.10 -5.83 -12.82
CA GLY A 160 13.13 -6.55 -13.58
C GLY A 160 14.38 -6.87 -12.74
N SER A 161 14.80 -5.95 -11.86
CA SER A 161 15.91 -6.24 -10.94
C SER A 161 15.51 -7.25 -9.86
N LEU A 162 14.32 -7.14 -9.27
CA LEU A 162 13.86 -8.06 -8.24
C LEU A 162 13.73 -9.48 -8.79
N GLU A 163 13.10 -9.67 -9.94
CA GLU A 163 12.93 -10.98 -10.60
C GLU A 163 14.29 -11.60 -10.94
N ARG A 164 15.22 -10.81 -11.51
CA ARG A 164 16.58 -11.26 -11.84
C ARG A 164 17.37 -11.75 -10.62
N TYR A 165 17.24 -11.07 -9.49
CA TYR A 165 17.95 -11.46 -8.26
C TYR A 165 17.23 -12.61 -7.57
N ALA A 166 15.90 -12.57 -7.49
CA ALA A 166 15.06 -13.61 -6.89
C ALA A 166 15.08 -14.95 -7.67
N LYS A 167 15.54 -14.92 -8.94
CA LYS A 167 15.57 -16.07 -9.86
C LYS A 167 14.18 -16.64 -10.14
N VAL A 168 13.16 -15.77 -10.12
CA VAL A 168 11.77 -16.14 -10.36
C VAL A 168 11.00 -14.91 -10.87
N GLY A 169 10.16 -15.09 -11.89
CA GLY A 169 9.30 -14.05 -12.42
C GLY A 169 8.03 -13.87 -11.59
N ARG A 170 7.38 -12.71 -11.68
CA ARG A 170 6.11 -12.43 -10.98
C ARG A 170 4.99 -13.42 -11.30
N VAL A 171 4.92 -13.89 -12.55
CA VAL A 171 3.91 -14.86 -12.99
C VAL A 171 4.06 -16.23 -12.31
N ASP A 172 5.28 -16.59 -11.93
CA ASP A 172 5.62 -17.88 -11.31
C ASP A 172 5.66 -17.81 -9.78
N LEU A 173 5.47 -16.62 -9.21
CA LEU A 173 5.46 -16.44 -7.76
C LEU A 173 4.12 -16.83 -7.16
N GLU A 174 4.19 -17.67 -6.13
CA GLU A 174 3.04 -18.09 -5.36
C GLU A 174 2.79 -17.10 -4.20
N LEU A 175 1.72 -16.31 -4.34
CA LEU A 175 1.37 -15.20 -3.45
C LEU A 175 0.43 -15.66 -2.34
N THR A 176 0.99 -16.33 -1.32
CA THR A 176 0.23 -16.81 -0.15
C THR A 176 0.80 -16.26 1.15
N LEU A 177 -0.04 -16.14 2.18
CA LEU A 177 0.41 -15.71 3.52
C LEU A 177 1.50 -16.63 4.08
N LYS A 178 1.42 -17.94 3.77
CA LYS A 178 2.45 -18.92 4.13
C LYS A 178 3.80 -18.59 3.49
N ASN A 179 3.81 -18.29 2.20
CA ASN A 179 5.04 -17.96 1.49
C ASN A 179 5.61 -16.61 1.92
N LEU A 180 4.75 -15.62 2.18
CA LEU A 180 5.16 -14.34 2.77
C LEU A 180 5.84 -14.58 4.14
N LYS A 181 5.22 -15.37 5.03
CA LYS A 181 5.80 -15.76 6.34
C LYS A 181 7.16 -16.42 6.18
N ALA A 182 7.27 -17.41 5.29
CA ALA A 182 8.52 -18.13 5.05
C ALA A 182 9.64 -17.20 4.56
N CYS A 183 9.34 -16.29 3.63
CA CYS A 183 10.31 -15.33 3.12
C CYS A 183 10.72 -14.29 4.18
N ILE A 184 9.79 -13.83 5.02
CA ILE A 184 10.13 -12.96 6.16
C ILE A 184 11.09 -13.67 7.11
N ILE A 185 10.80 -14.92 7.50
CA ILE A 185 11.66 -15.70 8.40
C ILE A 185 13.07 -15.88 7.83
N SER A 186 13.20 -15.99 6.50
CA SER A 186 14.51 -16.16 5.87
C SER A 186 15.41 -14.92 5.90
N VAL A 187 14.85 -13.71 6.09
CA VAL A 187 15.62 -12.46 6.19
C VAL A 187 15.67 -11.90 7.62
N TYR A 188 14.68 -12.20 8.44
CA TYR A 188 14.52 -11.65 9.78
C TYR A 188 15.68 -12.05 10.71
N GLY A 189 16.27 -11.06 11.39
CA GLY A 189 17.31 -11.33 12.40
C GLY A 189 18.65 -11.80 11.85
N LYS A 190 18.80 -11.90 10.52
CA LYS A 190 20.03 -12.37 9.89
C LYS A 190 21.09 -11.27 9.88
N PRO A 191 22.34 -11.53 10.30
CA PRO A 191 23.41 -10.55 10.13
C PRO A 191 23.67 -10.32 8.63
N GLU A 192 24.23 -9.16 8.29
CA GLU A 192 24.35 -8.74 6.88
C GLU A 192 25.13 -9.73 6.02
N LYS A 193 26.20 -10.33 6.57
CA LYS A 193 27.01 -11.36 5.92
C LYS A 193 26.26 -12.66 5.59
N GLU A 194 25.10 -12.89 6.20
CA GLU A 194 24.25 -14.08 6.00
C GLU A 194 23.01 -13.77 5.16
N LEU A 195 22.82 -12.52 4.74
CA LEU A 195 21.71 -12.14 3.87
C LEU A 195 22.04 -12.50 2.42
N ASP A 196 21.33 -13.50 1.92
CA ASP A 196 21.38 -13.90 0.52
C ASP A 196 20.53 -12.96 -0.35
N ASN A 197 21.13 -12.40 -1.40
CA ASN A 197 20.43 -11.44 -2.26
C ASN A 197 19.21 -12.05 -2.98
N ALA A 198 19.22 -13.35 -3.30
CA ALA A 198 18.11 -13.98 -4.00
C ALA A 198 16.92 -14.21 -3.06
N VAL A 199 17.20 -14.69 -1.86
CA VAL A 199 16.22 -14.82 -0.77
C VAL A 199 15.60 -13.47 -0.44
N GLU A 200 16.44 -12.44 -0.31
CA GLU A 200 16.00 -11.10 0.03
C GLU A 200 15.17 -10.45 -1.08
N ALA A 201 15.61 -10.53 -2.33
CA ALA A 201 14.86 -10.03 -3.48
C ALA A 201 13.51 -10.75 -3.62
N LYS A 202 13.45 -12.06 -3.34
CA LYS A 202 12.20 -12.83 -3.35
C LYS A 202 11.23 -12.38 -2.24
N PHE A 203 11.74 -12.13 -1.03
CA PHE A 203 10.93 -11.55 0.05
C PHE A 203 10.32 -10.22 -0.38
N VAL A 204 11.15 -9.29 -0.88
CA VAL A 204 10.70 -7.96 -1.31
C VAL A 204 9.68 -8.07 -2.44
N LEU A 205 9.92 -8.93 -3.43
CA LEU A 205 9.03 -9.11 -4.57
C LEU A 205 7.66 -9.66 -4.16
N ILE A 206 7.59 -10.57 -3.18
CA ILE A 206 6.31 -11.04 -2.62
C ILE A 206 5.65 -9.93 -1.81
N ALA A 207 6.40 -9.24 -0.95
CA ALA A 207 5.88 -8.19 -0.08
C ALA A 207 5.30 -7.00 -0.89
N VAL A 208 5.98 -6.56 -1.95
CA VAL A 208 5.48 -5.52 -2.86
C VAL A 208 4.15 -5.94 -3.49
N GLN A 209 4.04 -7.16 -4.01
CA GLN A 209 2.82 -7.63 -4.66
C GLN A 209 1.66 -7.85 -3.68
N MET A 210 1.94 -8.36 -2.48
CA MET A 210 0.92 -8.63 -1.46
C MET A 210 0.57 -7.40 -0.60
N VAL A 211 1.33 -6.32 -0.68
CA VAL A 211 1.04 -5.08 0.05
C VAL A 211 0.71 -3.97 -0.93
N ALA A 212 1.71 -3.40 -1.59
CA ALA A 212 1.53 -2.24 -2.44
C ALA A 212 0.56 -2.52 -3.60
N GLU A 213 0.76 -3.61 -4.34
CA GLU A 213 -0.09 -3.90 -5.50
C GLU A 213 -1.51 -4.35 -5.11
N ALA A 214 -1.64 -5.15 -4.05
CA ALA A 214 -2.95 -5.53 -3.55
C ALA A 214 -3.74 -4.32 -2.98
N THR A 215 -3.06 -3.30 -2.43
CA THR A 215 -3.69 -2.02 -2.09
C THR A 215 -4.14 -1.26 -3.33
N ARG A 216 -3.29 -1.17 -4.37
CA ARG A 216 -3.61 -0.51 -5.65
C ARG A 216 -4.76 -1.18 -6.41
N PHE A 217 -4.89 -2.51 -6.32
CA PHE A 217 -5.82 -3.30 -7.12
C PHE A 217 -6.67 -4.26 -6.28
N ARG A 218 -7.98 -4.02 -6.23
CA ARG A 218 -8.94 -4.88 -5.52
C ARG A 218 -9.01 -6.29 -6.11
N PHE A 219 -8.82 -6.45 -7.42
CA PHE A 219 -8.84 -7.78 -8.02
C PHE A 219 -7.65 -8.63 -7.57
N MET A 220 -6.49 -8.01 -7.29
CA MET A 220 -5.33 -8.72 -6.74
C MET A 220 -5.59 -9.18 -5.31
N GLU A 221 -6.17 -8.31 -4.47
CA GLU A 221 -6.64 -8.70 -3.14
C GLU A 221 -7.59 -9.90 -3.22
N LYS A 222 -8.64 -9.82 -4.05
CA LYS A 222 -9.62 -10.90 -4.23
C LYS A 222 -8.96 -12.19 -4.71
N GLY A 223 -8.04 -12.12 -5.67
CA GLY A 223 -7.30 -13.27 -6.17
C GLY A 223 -6.47 -13.95 -5.08
N ILE A 224 -5.77 -13.17 -4.25
CA ILE A 224 -4.99 -13.70 -3.12
C ILE A 224 -5.89 -14.35 -2.07
N VAL A 225 -7.01 -13.71 -1.71
CA VAL A 225 -7.99 -14.24 -0.73
C VAL A 225 -8.67 -15.52 -1.25
N ASN A 226 -8.91 -15.61 -2.55
CA ASN A 226 -9.53 -16.77 -3.17
C ASN A 226 -8.52 -17.85 -3.61
N PHE A 227 -7.23 -17.67 -3.30
CA PHE A 227 -6.14 -18.56 -3.74
C PHE A 227 -6.07 -18.77 -5.26
N ASP A 228 -6.42 -17.74 -6.04
CA ASP A 228 -6.35 -17.79 -7.50
C ASP A 228 -4.87 -17.85 -7.94
N SER A 229 -4.52 -19.00 -8.50
CA SER A 229 -3.20 -19.30 -9.06
C SER A 229 -3.26 -19.52 -10.57
N SER A 230 -4.40 -19.18 -11.21
CA SER A 230 -4.57 -19.35 -12.64
C SER A 230 -3.61 -18.47 -13.44
N LYS A 231 -3.18 -18.96 -14.61
CA LYS A 231 -2.37 -18.16 -15.54
C LYS A 231 -3.08 -16.88 -15.96
N ALA A 232 -4.40 -16.93 -16.16
CA ALA A 232 -5.20 -15.76 -16.51
C ALA A 232 -5.11 -14.66 -15.43
N PHE A 233 -5.24 -15.02 -14.16
CA PHE A 233 -5.04 -14.10 -13.05
C PHE A 233 -3.62 -13.54 -13.02
N LYS A 234 -2.60 -14.41 -13.16
CA LYS A 234 -1.18 -14.00 -13.12
C LYS A 234 -0.80 -13.06 -14.26
N TYR A 235 -1.30 -13.29 -15.48
CA TYR A 235 -1.05 -12.41 -16.61
C TYR A 235 -1.77 -11.07 -16.49
N LYS A 236 -3.04 -11.08 -16.04
CA LYS A 236 -3.78 -9.84 -15.71
C LYS A 236 -3.04 -9.04 -14.63
N MET A 237 -2.62 -9.71 -13.56
CA MET A 237 -1.88 -9.12 -12.44
C MET A 237 -0.64 -8.36 -12.93
N VAL A 238 0.22 -8.99 -13.72
CA VAL A 238 1.45 -8.35 -14.22
C VAL A 238 1.13 -7.16 -15.14
N ALA A 239 0.12 -7.27 -16.00
CA ALA A 239 -0.28 -6.16 -16.88
C ALA A 239 -0.74 -4.94 -16.08
N PHE A 240 -1.62 -5.15 -15.08
CA PHE A 240 -2.10 -4.06 -14.23
C PHE A 240 -0.99 -3.44 -13.38
N GLN A 241 -0.05 -4.24 -12.85
CA GLN A 241 1.09 -3.73 -12.10
C GLN A 241 1.95 -2.77 -12.93
N ASN A 242 2.15 -3.07 -14.20
CA ASN A 242 2.91 -2.20 -15.11
C ASN A 242 2.10 -0.93 -15.46
N ASP A 243 0.77 -1.05 -15.58
CA ASP A 243 -0.10 0.01 -16.09
C ASP A 243 -0.89 0.77 -15.00
N TRP A 244 -0.49 0.70 -13.72
CA TRP A 244 -1.16 1.44 -12.64
C TRP A 244 -1.22 2.95 -12.88
N ASP A 245 -0.12 3.53 -13.35
CA ASP A 245 0.00 4.97 -13.62
C ASP A 245 -0.86 5.40 -14.83
N PRO A 246 -0.79 4.72 -16.00
CA PRO A 246 -1.72 4.92 -17.11
C PRO A 246 -3.19 4.75 -16.73
N ALA A 247 -3.54 3.70 -15.98
CA ALA A 247 -4.92 3.45 -15.54
C ALA A 247 -5.44 4.58 -14.63
N SER A 248 -4.61 5.02 -13.68
CA SER A 248 -4.92 6.16 -12.83
C SER A 248 -5.13 7.44 -13.65
N GLN A 249 -4.25 7.68 -14.64
CA GLN A 249 -4.38 8.84 -15.52
C GLN A 249 -5.67 8.82 -16.35
N ALA A 250 -6.02 7.67 -16.92
CA ALA A 250 -7.24 7.51 -17.72
C ALA A 250 -8.50 7.81 -16.89
N ILE A 251 -8.58 7.29 -15.66
CA ILE A 251 -9.72 7.52 -14.76
C ILE A 251 -9.79 8.98 -14.32
N HIS A 252 -8.65 9.61 -13.98
CA HIS A 252 -8.61 11.03 -13.65
C HIS A 252 -9.08 11.91 -14.81
N LYS A 253 -8.71 11.58 -16.06
CA LYS A 253 -9.17 12.32 -17.27
C LYS A 253 -10.66 12.14 -17.55
N ALA A 254 -11.24 11.00 -17.19
CA ALA A 254 -12.67 10.77 -17.30
C ALA A 254 -13.49 11.50 -16.21
N SER A 255 -12.85 11.97 -15.14
CA SER A 255 -13.51 12.75 -14.08
C SER A 255 -13.86 14.17 -14.57
N PRO A 256 -15.04 14.74 -14.21
CA PRO A 256 -16.02 14.21 -13.27
C PRO A 256 -17.17 13.41 -13.91
N THR A 257 -17.23 13.28 -15.24
CA THR A 257 -18.36 12.59 -15.91
C THR A 257 -18.31 11.09 -15.67
N CYS A 258 -17.11 10.52 -15.57
CA CYS A 258 -16.85 9.14 -15.17
C CYS A 258 -17.53 8.09 -16.03
N THR A 259 -17.60 8.37 -17.33
CA THR A 259 -18.18 7.48 -18.34
C THR A 259 -17.10 6.98 -19.27
N THR A 260 -16.68 7.79 -20.24
CA THR A 260 -15.77 7.38 -21.31
C THR A 260 -14.31 7.67 -20.98
N ILE A 261 -13.44 6.71 -21.28
CA ILE A 261 -11.99 6.83 -21.29
C ILE A 261 -11.56 7.14 -22.73
N SER A 262 -10.97 8.32 -22.93
CA SER A 262 -10.45 8.77 -24.22
C SER A 262 -9.06 9.42 -24.07
N PRO A 263 -8.03 8.95 -24.80
CA PRO A 263 -8.05 7.79 -25.70
C PRO A 263 -8.28 6.47 -24.94
N THR A 264 -8.67 5.40 -25.65
CA THR A 264 -8.83 4.04 -25.08
C THR A 264 -7.58 3.66 -24.28
N LEU A 265 -7.78 3.26 -23.03
CA LEU A 265 -6.72 2.71 -22.21
C LEU A 265 -6.46 1.27 -22.64
N VAL A 266 -5.20 0.92 -22.89
CA VAL A 266 -4.79 -0.45 -23.20
C VAL A 266 -3.92 -0.94 -22.06
N ILE A 267 -4.39 -1.96 -21.35
CA ILE A 267 -3.62 -2.65 -20.30
C ILE A 267 -3.07 -3.94 -20.89
N SER A 268 -1.75 -4.08 -20.98
CA SER A 268 -1.21 -5.23 -21.72
C SER A 268 0.20 -5.70 -21.35
N THR A 269 0.43 -6.97 -21.63
CA THR A 269 1.72 -7.65 -21.73
C THR A 269 1.73 -8.50 -23.01
N ILE A 270 2.76 -9.33 -23.21
CA ILE A 270 2.76 -10.31 -24.30
C ILE A 270 1.65 -11.37 -24.15
N ASP A 271 1.25 -11.69 -22.91
CA ASP A 271 0.30 -12.77 -22.59
C ASP A 271 -1.10 -12.26 -22.18
N TYR A 272 -1.29 -10.95 -22.08
CA TYR A 272 -2.55 -10.34 -21.66
C TYR A 272 -2.81 -9.04 -22.40
N ARG A 273 -4.07 -8.80 -22.78
CA ARG A 273 -4.50 -7.51 -23.33
C ARG A 273 -5.94 -7.24 -22.94
N GLN A 274 -6.18 -6.05 -22.40
CA GLN A 274 -7.51 -5.50 -22.14
C GLN A 274 -7.56 -4.08 -22.71
N GLU A 275 -8.59 -3.79 -23.50
CA GLU A 275 -8.91 -2.44 -23.93
C GLU A 275 -10.05 -1.92 -23.07
N VAL A 276 -9.88 -0.73 -22.50
CA VAL A 276 -10.81 -0.11 -21.56
C VAL A 276 -11.25 1.23 -22.15
N LYS A 277 -12.54 1.30 -22.49
CA LYS A 277 -13.20 2.45 -23.10
C LYS A 277 -14.10 3.17 -22.12
N GLU A 278 -14.50 2.51 -21.04
CA GLU A 278 -15.37 3.09 -20.02
C GLU A 278 -14.80 2.88 -18.62
N VAL A 279 -15.06 3.83 -17.71
CA VAL A 279 -14.62 3.74 -16.30
C VAL A 279 -15.20 2.50 -15.63
N ASP A 280 -16.42 2.12 -15.98
CA ASP A 280 -17.13 0.96 -15.42
C ASP A 280 -16.46 -0.38 -15.73
N GLU A 281 -15.65 -0.46 -16.80
CA GLU A 281 -14.92 -1.67 -17.18
C GLU A 281 -13.68 -1.93 -16.31
N ILE A 282 -13.23 -0.94 -15.52
CA ILE A 282 -12.00 -1.04 -14.72
C ILE A 282 -12.19 -0.65 -13.25
N LYS A 283 -13.21 0.14 -12.90
CA LYS A 283 -13.35 0.70 -11.54
C LYS A 283 -13.34 -0.34 -10.42
N ASP A 284 -13.91 -1.53 -10.66
CA ASP A 284 -14.01 -2.60 -9.66
C ASP A 284 -12.70 -3.39 -9.50
N ASP A 285 -11.78 -3.27 -10.47
CA ASP A 285 -10.41 -3.79 -10.38
C ASP A 285 -9.51 -2.86 -9.56
N MET A 286 -9.83 -1.56 -9.51
CA MET A 286 -9.03 -0.55 -8.82
C MET A 286 -9.32 -0.49 -7.31
N GLY A 287 -8.25 -0.40 -6.51
CA GLY A 287 -8.30 -0.17 -5.06
C GLY A 287 -7.91 1.25 -4.66
N LEU A 288 -6.82 1.75 -5.23
CA LEU A 288 -6.30 3.09 -4.96
C LEU A 288 -5.68 3.64 -6.25
N LEU A 289 -6.02 4.86 -6.62
CA LEU A 289 -5.45 5.54 -7.79
C LEU A 289 -4.23 6.35 -7.39
N LYS A 290 -3.26 6.44 -8.30
CA LYS A 290 -2.19 7.43 -8.17
C LYS A 290 -2.75 8.82 -8.40
N PHE A 291 -2.42 9.76 -7.53
CA PHE A 291 -2.76 11.16 -7.71
C PHE A 291 -2.32 11.67 -9.09
N LYS A 292 -3.23 12.38 -9.75
CA LYS A 292 -2.92 13.17 -10.94
C LYS A 292 -3.47 14.58 -10.74
N ARG A 293 -2.66 15.58 -11.07
CA ARG A 293 -3.14 16.96 -11.14
C ARG A 293 -4.23 17.03 -12.21
N SER A 294 -5.33 17.70 -11.89
CA SER A 294 -6.38 17.92 -12.87
C SER A 294 -5.87 18.86 -13.97
N ASN A 295 -6.02 18.47 -15.24
CA ASN A 295 -5.69 19.33 -16.37
C ASN A 295 -6.61 20.56 -16.49
N THR A 296 -7.68 20.66 -15.70
CA THR A 296 -8.61 21.81 -15.73
C THR A 296 -7.97 23.13 -15.30
N ILE A 297 -6.83 23.12 -14.60
CA ILE A 297 -6.17 24.35 -14.11
C ILE A 297 -5.15 24.92 -15.13
N GLN A 298 -4.64 24.12 -16.07
CA GLN A 298 -3.68 24.61 -17.08
C GLN A 298 -4.28 25.62 -18.07
N SER A 299 -5.61 25.73 -18.16
CA SER A 299 -6.27 26.72 -19.02
C SER A 299 -6.51 28.08 -18.34
N ILE A 300 -6.14 28.26 -17.06
CA ILE A 300 -6.36 29.51 -16.30
C ILE A 300 -5.04 30.25 -16.01
N SER A 301 -3.88 29.65 -16.23
CA SER A 301 -2.56 30.26 -15.92
C SER A 301 -1.68 30.48 -17.16
N ASN A 302 -2.27 30.85 -18.30
CA ASN A 302 -1.52 31.40 -19.44
C ASN A 302 -1.55 32.93 -19.41
N ASP A 303 -1.15 33.51 -18.28
CA ASP A 303 -0.69 34.91 -18.21
C ASP A 303 0.17 35.05 -16.95
N ASP A 304 1.38 34.48 -17.01
CA ASP A 304 2.58 34.99 -16.35
C ASP A 304 3.70 33.94 -16.51
N GLY A 305 4.70 34.31 -17.32
CA GLY A 305 5.79 33.44 -17.72
C GLY A 305 6.64 32.95 -16.56
N VAL A 306 6.32 31.75 -16.07
CA VAL A 306 7.22 30.93 -15.27
C VAL A 306 7.59 29.71 -16.12
N VAL A 307 8.87 29.61 -16.47
CA VAL A 307 9.45 28.49 -17.19
C VAL A 307 9.35 27.25 -16.30
N ASP A 308 8.39 26.39 -16.62
CA ASP A 308 8.21 25.09 -15.98
C ASP A 308 9.26 24.12 -16.53
N ASN A 309 10.33 23.90 -15.75
CA ASN A 309 11.34 22.88 -16.02
C ASN A 309 10.84 21.51 -15.53
N ASP A 310 9.69 21.08 -16.04
CA ASP A 310 9.23 19.70 -15.95
C ASP A 310 9.96 18.91 -17.05
N GLN A 311 11.25 18.63 -16.81
CA GLN A 311 11.93 17.57 -17.54
C GLN A 311 11.29 16.25 -17.15
N ASN A 312 10.36 15.81 -18.01
CA ASN A 312 10.02 14.44 -18.30
C ASN A 312 11.15 13.46 -17.91
N LEU A 313 11.09 12.91 -16.70
CA LEU A 313 11.68 11.60 -16.43
C LEU A 313 10.72 10.56 -16.99
N HIS A 314 10.79 10.43 -18.31
CA HIS A 314 10.28 9.30 -19.05
C HIS A 314 11.07 8.08 -18.57
N PHE A 315 10.58 7.39 -17.54
CA PHE A 315 11.05 6.05 -17.21
C PHE A 315 10.45 5.09 -18.24
N SER A 316 11.09 5.04 -19.41
CA SER A 316 11.00 3.88 -20.29
C SER A 316 11.78 2.75 -19.63
N GLU A 317 11.06 1.71 -19.22
CA GLU A 317 11.63 0.46 -18.74
C GLU A 317 12.40 -0.25 -19.87
N LEU A 318 13.64 -0.64 -19.57
CA LEU A 318 14.34 -1.80 -20.12
C LEU A 318 14.69 -2.71 -18.93
#